data_AF-A0A1M6Q7I1-F1
#
_entry.id   AF-A0A1M6Q7I1-F1
#
_cell.length_a   1.000
_cell.length_b   1.000
_cell.length_c   1.000
_cell.angle_alpha   90.00
_cell.angle_beta   90.00
_cell.angle_gamma   90.00
#
_symmetry.space_group_name_H-M   'P 1'
#
loop_
_entity.id
_entity.type
_entity.pdbx_description
1 polymer ?
#
loop_
_entity_poly.entity_id
_entity_poly.type
_entity_poly.pdbx_seq_one_letter_code
_entity_poly.pdbx_strand_id
1 'polypeptide(L)'
;MKNRRRVLSDHKQQGKVLVPPFTHMLGPLHEVSWIRTILPELLWIALIHNLHGDRRAVEIITALSRLARSIKPNSASKWFAVASQYASLSTGDYAQLRLELQRQQMLTDILDPLEPLISWYPECPLAPLYPKPPRRSLHRSALVPLKEVISSLYRRSERGPMMVQATAVWLAFDADILKVTADLSLARFPEIQDYPDTEISQKIGASIRGGLNMFFGSQIHYANAPWPDYFWNRGLAIEPCELNR
;
A
#
# COMPACT_ATOMS: atom_id res chain seq x y z
N MET A 1 -53.84 -20.87 -11.07
CA MET A 1 -53.44 -20.22 -9.80
C MET A 1 -51.97 -19.84 -9.88
N LYS A 2 -51.63 -18.54 -9.83
CA LYS A 2 -50.22 -18.09 -9.84
C LYS A 2 -49.61 -18.39 -8.46
N ASN A 3 -48.63 -19.29 -8.41
CA ASN A 3 -47.85 -19.56 -7.20
C ASN A 3 -47.18 -18.26 -6.72
N ARG A 4 -47.67 -17.68 -5.61
CA ARG A 4 -46.97 -16.61 -4.91
C ARG A 4 -45.72 -17.21 -4.28
N ARG A 5 -44.55 -16.96 -4.87
CA ARG A 5 -43.26 -17.27 -4.22
C ARG A 5 -43.27 -16.66 -2.81
N ARG A 6 -42.95 -17.47 -1.80
CA ARG A 6 -42.75 -16.96 -0.42
C ARG A 6 -41.68 -15.88 -0.45
N VAL A 7 -41.95 -14.76 0.19
CA VAL A 7 -41.01 -13.65 0.34
C VAL A 7 -39.72 -14.20 0.97
N LEU A 8 -38.56 -13.92 0.36
CA LEU A 8 -37.23 -14.44 0.73
C LEU A 8 -36.94 -15.92 0.41
N SER A 9 -37.66 -16.55 -0.53
CA SER A 9 -37.37 -17.93 -0.98
C SER A 9 -35.94 -18.17 -1.44
N ASP A 10 -35.28 -17.11 -1.90
CA ASP A 10 -33.95 -17.19 -2.53
C ASP A 10 -32.83 -16.96 -1.49
N HIS A 11 -33.17 -16.72 -0.22
CA HIS A 11 -32.21 -16.51 0.87
C HIS A 11 -31.88 -17.84 1.56
N LYS A 12 -30.60 -18.06 1.87
CA LYS A 12 -30.16 -19.26 2.59
C LYS A 12 -30.19 -19.00 4.08
N GLN A 13 -30.94 -19.79 4.84
CA GLN A 13 -30.97 -19.68 6.29
C GLN A 13 -29.70 -20.29 6.91
N GLN A 14 -28.92 -19.49 7.63
CA GLN A 14 -27.83 -19.95 8.49
C GLN A 14 -28.23 -19.69 9.95
N GLY A 15 -28.59 -20.75 10.68
CA GLY A 15 -29.14 -20.65 12.03
C GLY A 15 -30.46 -19.86 12.05
N LYS A 16 -30.48 -18.71 12.76
CA LYS A 16 -31.64 -17.80 12.83
C LYS A 16 -31.59 -16.66 11.80
N VAL A 17 -30.53 -16.56 10.99
CA VAL A 17 -30.32 -15.44 10.06
C VAL A 17 -30.55 -15.90 8.62
N LEU A 18 -31.35 -15.14 7.87
CA LEU A 18 -31.53 -15.34 6.43
C LEU A 18 -30.43 -14.57 5.69
N VAL A 19 -29.53 -15.30 5.04
CA VAL A 19 -28.41 -14.73 4.28
C VAL A 19 -28.85 -14.53 2.82
N PRO A 20 -28.73 -13.31 2.28
CA PRO A 20 -29.02 -13.06 0.87
C PRO A 20 -28.18 -13.94 -0.05
N PRO A 21 -28.73 -14.40 -1.19
CA PRO A 21 -28.02 -15.30 -2.10
C PRO A 21 -26.70 -14.70 -2.58
N PHE A 22 -26.64 -13.37 -2.77
CA PHE A 22 -25.41 -12.67 -3.17
C PHE A 22 -24.28 -12.80 -2.14
N THR A 23 -24.58 -12.66 -0.85
CA THR A 23 -23.61 -12.79 0.26
C THR A 23 -23.22 -14.25 0.49
N HIS A 24 -24.14 -15.19 0.26
CA HIS A 24 -23.83 -16.62 0.36
C HIS A 24 -22.91 -17.10 -0.79
N MET A 25 -23.10 -16.58 -2.01
CA MET A 25 -22.31 -16.95 -3.19
C MET A 25 -20.91 -16.35 -3.20
N LEU A 26 -20.75 -15.09 -2.75
CA LEU A 26 -19.47 -14.37 -2.80
C LEU A 26 -18.65 -14.51 -1.50
N GLY A 27 -19.21 -15.12 -0.46
CA GLY A 27 -18.62 -15.13 0.87
C GLY A 27 -18.78 -13.79 1.60
N PRO A 28 -18.22 -13.65 2.81
CA PRO A 28 -18.26 -12.40 3.55
C PRO A 28 -17.56 -11.28 2.75
N LEU A 29 -18.27 -10.18 2.52
CA LEU A 29 -17.68 -8.97 1.98
C LEU A 29 -16.84 -8.32 3.09
N HIS A 30 -15.53 -8.24 2.88
CA HIS A 30 -14.63 -7.55 3.79
C HIS A 30 -14.42 -6.11 3.31
N GLU A 31 -14.62 -5.15 4.21
CA GLU A 31 -14.29 -3.75 3.94
C GLU A 31 -12.76 -3.59 3.94
N VAL A 32 -12.23 -2.97 2.87
CA VAL A 32 -10.84 -2.53 2.83
C VAL A 32 -10.80 -1.04 3.12
N SER A 33 -10.30 -0.68 4.30
CA SER A 33 -10.20 0.72 4.71
C SER A 33 -8.95 1.37 4.12
N TRP A 34 -9.13 2.51 3.43
CA TRP A 34 -7.98 3.30 2.97
C TRP A 34 -7.09 3.72 4.14
N ILE A 35 -7.67 4.30 5.20
CA ILE A 35 -6.90 4.80 6.33
C ILE A 35 -6.36 3.65 7.18
N ARG A 36 -7.22 2.70 7.58
CA ARG A 36 -6.78 1.68 8.54
C ARG A 36 -5.82 0.66 7.93
N THR A 37 -5.97 0.35 6.64
CA THR A 37 -5.25 -0.76 6.00
C THR A 37 -4.26 -0.28 4.95
N ILE A 38 -4.71 0.49 3.95
CA ILE A 38 -3.88 0.80 2.78
C ILE A 38 -2.81 1.86 3.08
N LEU A 39 -3.15 2.90 3.85
CA LEU A 39 -2.25 4.01 4.14
C LEU A 39 -0.95 3.54 4.81
N PRO A 40 -0.96 2.74 5.91
CA PRO A 40 0.29 2.24 6.51
C PRO A 40 1.13 1.43 5.52
N GLU A 41 0.47 0.67 4.65
CA GLU A 41 1.12 -0.20 3.66
C GLU A 41 1.84 0.58 2.56
N LEU A 42 1.33 1.75 2.19
CA LEU A 42 1.87 2.60 1.13
C LEU A 42 2.63 3.83 1.66
N LEU A 43 2.73 4.02 2.97
CA LEU A 43 3.41 5.16 3.58
C LEU A 43 4.88 5.27 3.14
N TRP A 44 5.55 4.13 2.96
CA TRP A 44 6.93 4.10 2.49
C TRP A 44 7.10 4.67 1.07
N ILE A 45 6.14 4.43 0.18
CA ILE A 45 6.09 5.04 -1.17
C ILE A 45 5.92 6.56 -1.01
N ALA A 46 4.98 6.99 -0.17
CA ALA A 46 4.72 8.41 0.07
C ALA A 46 5.95 9.17 0.59
N LEU A 47 6.73 8.57 1.48
CA LEU A 47 7.97 9.15 2.00
C LEU A 47 9.02 9.36 0.90
N ILE A 48 9.17 8.40 0.00
CA ILE A 48 10.10 8.51 -1.13
C ILE A 48 9.60 9.59 -2.11
N HIS A 49 8.29 9.64 -2.41
CA HIS A 49 7.70 10.72 -3.22
C HIS A 49 7.92 12.10 -2.59
N ASN A 50 7.73 12.23 -1.28
CA ASN A 50 7.88 13.49 -0.57
C ASN A 50 9.31 14.05 -0.64
N LEU A 51 10.32 13.17 -0.62
CA LEU A 51 11.73 13.61 -0.68
C LEU A 51 12.23 13.83 -2.11
N HIS A 52 11.86 12.96 -3.06
CA HIS A 52 12.48 12.92 -4.40
C HIS A 52 11.58 13.45 -5.53
N GLY A 53 10.30 13.70 -5.25
CA GLY A 53 9.30 14.02 -6.28
C GLY A 53 8.88 12.80 -7.11
N ASP A 54 7.81 12.94 -7.89
CA ASP A 54 7.10 11.78 -8.46
C ASP A 54 7.95 10.93 -9.41
N ARG A 55 8.63 11.56 -10.37
CA ARG A 55 9.38 10.84 -11.40
C ARG A 55 10.52 10.02 -10.80
N ARG A 56 11.35 10.67 -9.98
CA ARG A 56 12.51 10.02 -9.36
C ARG A 56 12.07 8.98 -8.33
N ALA A 57 10.99 9.23 -7.58
CA ALA A 57 10.44 8.25 -6.66
C ALA A 57 9.99 6.98 -7.38
N VAL A 58 9.28 7.08 -8.51
CA VAL A 58 8.87 5.91 -9.30
C VAL A 58 10.09 5.10 -9.75
N GLU A 59 11.16 5.75 -10.20
CA GLU A 59 12.42 5.06 -10.58
C GLU A 59 13.02 4.29 -9.39
N ILE A 60 13.14 4.95 -8.23
CA ILE A 60 13.69 4.37 -7.00
C ILE A 60 12.87 3.16 -6.54
N ILE A 61 11.56 3.34 -6.46
CA ILE A 61 10.61 2.33 -5.98
C ILE A 61 10.57 1.14 -6.94
N THR A 62 10.60 1.39 -8.25
CA THR A 62 10.65 0.33 -9.27
C THR A 62 11.94 -0.48 -9.15
N ALA A 63 13.09 0.17 -8.97
CA ALA A 63 14.37 -0.51 -8.78
C ALA A 63 14.36 -1.40 -7.53
N LEU A 64 13.88 -0.88 -6.39
CA LEU A 64 13.75 -1.65 -5.15
C LEU A 64 12.85 -2.88 -5.31
N SER A 65 11.67 -2.70 -5.91
CA SER A 65 10.72 -3.80 -6.17
C SER A 65 11.32 -4.85 -7.12
N ARG A 66 11.97 -4.44 -8.21
CA ARG A 66 12.65 -5.36 -9.14
C ARG A 66 13.75 -6.17 -8.45
N LEU A 67 14.57 -5.54 -7.62
CA LEU A 67 15.61 -6.23 -6.86
C LEU A 67 15.04 -7.22 -5.84
N ALA A 68 13.99 -6.83 -5.12
CA ALA A 68 13.31 -7.74 -4.19
C ALA A 68 12.77 -8.98 -4.93
N ARG A 69 12.16 -8.79 -6.10
CA ARG A 69 11.72 -9.91 -6.96
C ARG A 69 12.87 -10.77 -7.47
N SER A 70 14.00 -10.17 -7.87
CA SER A 70 15.13 -10.95 -8.39
C SER A 70 15.82 -11.78 -7.30
N ILE A 71 15.87 -11.26 -6.07
CA ILE A 71 16.42 -11.98 -4.91
C ILE A 71 15.47 -13.09 -4.46
N LYS A 72 14.14 -12.85 -4.55
CA LYS A 72 13.12 -13.81 -4.14
C LYS A 72 12.10 -14.10 -5.25
N PRO A 73 12.52 -14.79 -6.33
CA PRO A 73 11.66 -15.04 -7.50
C PRO A 73 10.47 -15.96 -7.19
N ASN A 74 10.61 -16.82 -6.18
CA ASN A 74 9.57 -17.76 -5.73
C ASN A 74 8.73 -17.22 -4.56
N SER A 75 8.70 -15.91 -4.36
CA SER A 75 7.81 -15.28 -3.37
C SER A 75 6.34 -15.52 -3.74
N ALA A 76 5.49 -15.65 -2.72
CA ALA A 76 4.05 -15.84 -2.91
C ALA A 76 3.38 -14.67 -3.65
N SER A 77 3.96 -13.47 -3.55
CA SER A 77 3.56 -12.30 -4.32
C SER A 77 4.75 -11.72 -5.04
N LYS A 78 4.57 -11.44 -6.33
CA LYS A 78 5.52 -10.65 -7.13
C LYS A 78 5.28 -9.14 -6.97
N TRP A 79 4.24 -8.72 -6.25
CA TRP A 79 3.88 -7.32 -6.11
C TRP A 79 4.47 -6.70 -4.83
N PHE A 80 5.69 -6.18 -4.92
CA PHE A 80 6.38 -5.50 -3.80
C PHE A 80 5.99 -4.02 -3.70
N ALA A 81 4.69 -3.72 -3.68
CA ALA A 81 4.20 -2.34 -3.47
C ALA A 81 3.80 -2.06 -2.02
N VAL A 82 3.38 -3.08 -1.27
CA VAL A 82 2.96 -2.92 0.11
C VAL A 82 4.09 -3.29 1.06
N ALA A 83 4.24 -2.56 2.15
CA ALA A 83 5.30 -2.78 3.13
C ALA A 83 5.31 -4.25 3.61
N SER A 84 4.15 -4.82 3.93
CA SER A 84 4.05 -6.19 4.46
C SER A 84 4.64 -7.28 3.55
N GLN A 85 4.75 -7.05 2.23
CA GLN A 85 5.36 -8.03 1.33
C GLN A 85 6.88 -8.17 1.56
N TYR A 86 7.52 -7.11 2.06
CA TYR A 86 8.93 -7.14 2.42
C TYR A 86 9.20 -8.01 3.67
N ALA A 87 8.21 -8.19 4.55
CA ALA A 87 8.36 -9.10 5.70
C ALA A 87 8.61 -10.56 5.31
N SER A 88 8.32 -10.93 4.05
CA SER A 88 8.64 -12.25 3.52
C SER A 88 10.14 -12.45 3.25
N LEU A 89 10.94 -11.38 3.17
CA LEU A 89 12.38 -11.44 2.88
C LEU A 89 13.18 -11.89 4.12
N SER A 90 14.14 -12.77 3.91
CA SER A 90 15.06 -13.23 4.97
C SER A 90 16.12 -12.18 5.30
N THR A 91 16.82 -12.33 6.43
CA THR A 91 17.97 -11.48 6.76
C THR A 91 19.06 -11.52 5.68
N GLY A 92 19.25 -12.67 5.03
CA GLY A 92 20.15 -12.84 3.89
C GLY A 92 19.66 -12.09 2.65
N ASP A 93 18.36 -12.14 2.37
CA ASP A 93 17.73 -11.42 1.25
C ASP A 93 17.94 -9.91 1.41
N TYR A 94 17.76 -9.36 2.62
CA TYR A 94 18.03 -7.96 2.92
C TYR A 94 19.51 -7.58 2.80
N ALA A 95 20.43 -8.49 3.15
CA ALA A 95 21.86 -8.25 2.99
C ALA A 95 22.24 -8.13 1.50
N GLN A 96 21.70 -9.01 0.65
CA GLN A 96 21.87 -8.92 -0.80
C GLN A 96 21.21 -7.66 -1.36
N LEU A 97 20.01 -7.32 -0.90
CA LEU A 97 19.28 -6.13 -1.34
C LEU A 97 20.07 -4.86 -1.06
N ARG A 98 20.64 -4.71 0.15
CA ARG A 98 21.53 -3.58 0.48
C ARG A 98 22.75 -3.51 -0.43
N LEU A 99 23.40 -4.65 -0.67
CA LEU A 99 24.59 -4.72 -1.50
C LEU A 99 24.31 -4.24 -2.93
N GLU A 100 23.21 -4.71 -3.54
CA GLU A 100 22.82 -4.30 -4.89
C GLU A 100 22.39 -2.84 -4.97
N LEU A 101 21.64 -2.35 -3.98
CA LEU A 101 21.26 -0.94 -3.90
C LEU A 101 22.47 -0.02 -3.73
N GLN A 102 23.47 -0.44 -2.96
CA GLN A 102 24.72 0.30 -2.80
C GLN A 102 25.51 0.32 -4.11
N ARG A 103 25.59 -0.80 -4.83
CA ARG A 103 26.22 -0.89 -6.16
C ARG A 103 25.56 0.04 -7.18
N GLN A 104 24.23 0.22 -7.07
CA GLN A 104 23.45 1.12 -7.92
C GLN A 104 23.45 2.58 -7.44
N GLN A 105 24.10 2.89 -6.31
CA GLN A 105 24.09 4.23 -5.68
C GLN A 105 22.69 4.72 -5.28
N MET A 106 21.77 3.79 -4.99
CA MET A 106 20.37 4.09 -4.64
C MET A 106 20.04 3.81 -3.18
N LEU A 107 20.99 3.28 -2.41
CA LEU A 107 20.74 2.90 -1.02
C LEU A 107 20.32 4.10 -0.17
N THR A 108 21.06 5.21 -0.24
CA THR A 108 20.73 6.44 0.51
C THR A 108 19.40 7.04 0.07
N ASP A 109 19.12 7.02 -1.24
CA ASP A 109 17.85 7.49 -1.80
C ASP A 109 16.63 6.76 -1.21
N ILE A 110 16.82 5.52 -0.73
CA ILE A 110 15.77 4.72 -0.08
C ILE A 110 15.82 4.85 1.44
N LEU A 111 17.00 4.83 2.05
CA LEU A 111 17.11 4.88 3.50
C LEU A 111 16.68 6.25 4.03
N ASP A 112 17.22 7.35 3.52
CA ASP A 112 16.95 8.70 4.03
C ASP A 112 15.45 9.03 4.21
N PRO A 113 14.56 8.80 3.21
CA PRO A 113 13.13 9.07 3.40
C PRO A 113 12.44 8.12 4.39
N LEU A 114 12.96 6.90 4.57
CA LEU A 114 12.39 5.91 5.49
C LEU A 114 12.90 6.07 6.93
N GLU A 115 14.00 6.80 7.15
CA GLU A 115 14.64 6.92 8.47
C GLU A 115 13.68 7.35 9.59
N PRO A 116 12.81 8.36 9.39
CA PRO A 116 11.88 8.77 10.44
C PRO A 116 10.86 7.67 10.75
N LEU A 117 10.34 7.00 9.72
CA LEU A 117 9.40 5.89 9.88
C LEU A 117 10.04 4.76 10.69
N ILE A 118 11.22 4.30 10.30
CA ILE A 118 11.88 3.15 10.97
C ILE A 118 12.31 3.50 12.40
N SER A 119 12.73 4.74 12.65
CA SER A 119 13.11 5.19 14.00
C SER A 119 11.95 5.10 15.00
N TRP A 120 10.74 5.47 14.57
CA TRP A 120 9.54 5.47 15.42
C TRP A 120 8.78 4.14 15.40
N TYR A 121 8.90 3.39 14.30
CA TYR A 121 8.19 2.13 14.02
C TYR A 121 9.19 1.01 13.68
N PRO A 122 9.93 0.49 14.66
CA PRO A 122 10.99 -0.51 14.43
C PRO A 122 10.49 -1.87 13.91
N GLU A 123 9.20 -2.19 14.06
CA GLU A 123 8.60 -3.41 13.50
C GLU A 123 8.09 -3.22 12.06
N CYS A 124 8.38 -2.08 11.43
CA CYS A 124 8.10 -1.88 10.02
C CYS A 124 8.77 -2.99 9.18
N PRO A 125 8.07 -3.63 8.24
CA PRO A 125 8.65 -4.66 7.37
C PRO A 125 9.93 -4.22 6.63
N LEU A 126 10.09 -2.94 6.36
CA LEU A 126 11.28 -2.39 5.69
C LEU A 126 12.43 -2.07 6.66
N ALA A 127 12.23 -2.16 7.97
CA ALA A 127 13.26 -1.88 8.98
C ALA A 127 14.55 -2.68 8.79
N PRO A 128 14.53 -3.96 8.38
CA PRO A 128 15.76 -4.72 8.14
C PRO A 128 16.63 -4.22 6.98
N LEU A 129 16.17 -3.24 6.17
CA LEU A 129 17.05 -2.50 5.25
C LEU A 129 18.15 -1.75 6.01
N TYR A 130 17.95 -1.44 7.28
CA TYR A 130 18.94 -0.87 8.16
C TYR A 130 19.75 -1.97 8.87
N PRO A 131 21.08 -2.02 8.70
CA PRO A 131 21.91 -2.95 9.46
C PRO A 131 21.82 -2.75 10.98
N LYS A 132 21.55 -1.52 11.41
CA LYS A 132 21.32 -1.13 12.79
C LYS A 132 20.14 -0.14 12.83
N PRO A 133 19.24 -0.24 13.81
CA PRO A 133 18.12 0.69 13.91
C PRO A 133 18.60 2.14 13.88
N PRO A 134 18.03 3.00 13.00
CA PRO A 134 18.34 4.41 13.02
C PRO A 134 17.86 5.03 14.34
N ARG A 135 18.63 5.99 14.84
CA ARG A 135 18.33 6.71 16.10
C ARG A 135 18.36 8.23 15.93
N ARG A 136 18.59 8.72 14.72
CA ARG A 136 18.88 10.15 14.46
C ARG A 136 17.62 11.00 14.67
N SER A 137 16.43 10.42 14.50
CA SER A 137 15.15 11.12 14.55
C SER A 137 14.29 10.85 15.80
N LEU A 138 14.88 10.45 16.94
CA LEU A 138 14.12 10.20 18.18
C LEU A 138 13.75 11.46 18.98
N HIS A 139 14.04 12.67 18.47
CA HIS A 139 13.54 13.91 19.05
C HIS A 139 12.10 14.17 18.61
N ARG A 140 11.20 14.64 19.49
CA ARG A 140 9.78 14.85 19.15
C ARG A 140 9.56 15.76 17.94
N SER A 141 10.40 16.77 17.74
CA SER A 141 10.29 17.64 16.55
C SER A 141 10.58 16.91 15.24
N ALA A 142 11.34 15.81 15.27
CA ALA A 142 11.62 14.99 14.09
C ALA A 142 10.42 14.11 13.68
N LEU A 143 9.36 14.05 14.49
CA LEU A 143 8.10 13.40 14.15
C LEU A 143 7.22 14.28 13.25
N VAL A 144 7.43 15.61 13.23
CA VAL A 144 6.60 16.56 12.48
C VAL A 144 6.57 16.25 10.98
N PRO A 145 7.71 16.05 10.28
CA PRO A 145 7.67 15.74 8.85
C PRO A 145 6.94 14.43 8.55
N LEU A 146 7.09 13.40 9.40
CA LEU A 146 6.38 12.14 9.24
C LEU A 146 4.86 12.32 9.38
N LYS A 147 4.42 13.13 10.36
CA LYS A 147 3.01 13.48 10.56
C LYS A 147 2.43 14.27 9.39
N GLU A 148 3.20 15.17 8.79
CA GLU A 148 2.79 15.92 7.60
C GLU A 148 2.53 14.99 6.41
N VAL A 149 3.44 14.04 6.16
CA VAL A 149 3.26 13.02 5.11
C VAL A 149 2.04 12.16 5.41
N ILE A 150 1.87 11.66 6.64
CA ILE A 150 0.68 10.87 7.02
C ILE A 150 -0.60 11.70 6.82
N SER A 151 -0.59 12.97 7.23
CA SER A 151 -1.74 13.88 7.09
C SER A 151 -2.11 14.12 5.63
N SER A 152 -1.12 14.25 4.75
CA SER A 152 -1.32 14.38 3.31
C SER A 152 -2.04 13.18 2.69
N LEU A 153 -1.90 11.98 3.29
CA LEU A 153 -2.49 10.73 2.78
C LEU A 153 -3.96 10.54 3.14
N TYR A 154 -4.56 11.36 4.03
CA TYR A 154 -5.96 11.18 4.42
C TYR A 154 -6.93 11.36 3.25
N ARG A 155 -6.65 12.33 2.37
CA ARG A 155 -7.50 12.64 1.21
C ARG A 155 -7.00 11.90 -0.02
N ARG A 156 -7.42 10.64 -0.11
CA ARG A 156 -7.04 9.68 -1.17
C ARG A 156 -7.17 10.18 -2.62
N SER A 157 -8.04 11.14 -2.90
CA SER A 157 -8.27 11.67 -4.25
C SER A 157 -7.40 12.87 -4.61
N GLU A 158 -6.64 13.42 -3.68
CA GLU A 158 -5.69 14.51 -3.95
C GLU A 158 -4.47 13.99 -4.72
N ARG A 159 -3.72 14.91 -5.35
CA ARG A 159 -2.63 14.55 -6.28
C ARG A 159 -1.54 13.70 -5.62
N GLY A 160 -1.03 14.10 -4.45
CA GLY A 160 0.02 13.34 -3.74
C GLY A 160 -0.37 11.89 -3.46
N PRO A 161 -1.49 11.63 -2.75
CA PRO A 161 -1.99 10.27 -2.52
C PRO A 161 -2.35 9.54 -3.81
N MET A 162 -2.76 10.24 -4.88
CA MET A 162 -2.98 9.63 -6.19
C MET A 162 -1.67 9.12 -6.79
N MET A 163 -0.57 9.88 -6.72
CA MET A 163 0.72 9.44 -7.24
C MET A 163 1.24 8.23 -6.46
N VAL A 164 1.05 8.17 -5.15
CA VAL A 164 1.36 6.99 -4.33
C VAL A 164 0.61 5.75 -4.81
N GLN A 165 -0.71 5.88 -5.05
CA GLN A 165 -1.54 4.79 -5.55
C GLN A 165 -1.17 4.40 -6.98
N ALA A 166 -0.86 5.38 -7.84
CA ALA A 166 -0.41 5.16 -9.19
C ALA A 166 0.90 4.38 -9.19
N THR A 167 1.88 4.75 -8.37
CA THR A 167 3.13 4.01 -8.22
C THR A 167 2.89 2.56 -7.78
N ALA A 168 1.97 2.32 -6.84
CA ALA A 168 1.61 0.96 -6.45
C ALA A 168 1.00 0.15 -7.62
N VAL A 169 0.12 0.76 -8.43
CA VAL A 169 -0.45 0.12 -9.63
C VAL A 169 0.61 -0.08 -10.72
N TRP A 170 1.52 0.87 -10.90
CA TRP A 170 2.66 0.76 -11.80
C TRP A 170 3.52 -0.46 -11.46
N LEU A 171 3.78 -0.72 -10.18
CA LEU A 171 4.49 -1.92 -9.76
C LEU A 171 3.76 -3.22 -10.12
N ALA A 172 2.42 -3.20 -10.25
CA ALA A 172 1.66 -4.36 -10.72
C ALA A 172 1.82 -4.58 -12.24
N PHE A 173 1.89 -3.49 -13.03
CA PHE A 173 2.25 -3.55 -14.45
C PHE A 173 3.68 -4.06 -14.64
N ASP A 174 4.62 -3.47 -13.90
CA ASP A 174 6.05 -3.82 -13.95
C ASP A 174 6.33 -5.27 -13.51
N ALA A 175 5.48 -5.84 -12.65
CA ALA A 175 5.56 -7.24 -12.21
C ALA A 175 4.83 -8.23 -13.15
N ASP A 176 4.23 -7.76 -14.24
CA ASP A 176 3.36 -8.53 -15.16
C ASP A 176 2.12 -9.15 -14.47
N ILE A 177 1.67 -8.58 -13.36
CA ILE A 177 0.50 -9.05 -12.59
C ILE A 177 -0.78 -8.40 -13.10
N LEU A 178 -0.69 -7.13 -13.52
CA LEU A 178 -1.80 -6.38 -14.08
C LEU A 178 -1.66 -6.28 -15.60
N LYS A 179 -2.67 -6.77 -16.31
CA LYS A 179 -2.81 -6.63 -17.76
C LYS A 179 -4.13 -5.94 -18.05
N VAL A 180 -4.10 -4.96 -18.94
CA VAL A 180 -5.28 -4.19 -19.35
C VAL A 180 -5.42 -4.25 -20.85
N THR A 181 -6.66 -4.26 -21.33
CA THR A 181 -6.96 -4.16 -22.75
C THR A 181 -6.81 -2.70 -23.20
N ALA A 182 -6.44 -2.49 -24.47
CA ALA A 182 -6.05 -1.18 -25.00
C ALA A 182 -7.19 -0.14 -25.01
N ASP A 183 -8.44 -0.60 -24.92
CA ASP A 183 -9.67 0.20 -24.88
C ASP A 183 -9.96 0.82 -23.50
N LEU A 184 -9.32 0.33 -22.43
CA LEU A 184 -9.51 0.86 -21.08
C LEU A 184 -8.69 2.14 -20.86
N SER A 185 -9.23 3.08 -20.09
CA SER A 185 -8.52 4.30 -19.66
C SER A 185 -7.16 3.98 -19.04
N LEU A 186 -7.08 2.91 -18.25
CA LEU A 186 -5.87 2.49 -17.56
C LEU A 186 -4.74 2.04 -18.52
N ALA A 187 -5.04 1.72 -19.79
CA ALA A 187 -4.03 1.46 -20.81
C ALA A 187 -3.24 2.72 -21.17
N ARG A 188 -3.80 3.91 -20.93
CA ARG A 188 -3.12 5.21 -21.09
C ARG A 188 -2.43 5.66 -19.79
N PHE A 189 -1.92 4.70 -19.00
CA PHE A 189 -1.33 4.93 -17.69
C PHE A 189 -0.39 6.15 -17.59
N PRO A 190 0.51 6.43 -18.57
CA PRO A 190 1.41 7.60 -18.49
C PRO A 190 0.72 8.96 -18.30
N GLU A 191 -0.53 9.11 -18.75
CA GLU A 191 -1.31 10.35 -18.61
C GLU A 191 -1.69 10.66 -17.14
N ILE A 192 -1.45 9.74 -16.20
CA ILE A 192 -1.69 9.99 -14.77
C ILE A 192 -0.82 11.12 -14.21
N GLN A 193 0.31 11.44 -14.86
CA GLN A 193 1.19 12.55 -14.47
C GLN A 193 0.45 13.90 -14.43
N ASP A 194 -0.58 14.05 -15.27
CA ASP A 194 -1.39 15.28 -15.44
C ASP A 194 -2.62 15.29 -14.51
N TYR A 195 -2.70 14.39 -13.53
CA TYR A 195 -3.81 14.34 -12.58
C TYR A 195 -3.79 15.54 -11.61
N PRO A 196 -4.93 16.20 -11.34
CA PRO A 196 -6.29 15.91 -11.83
C PRO A 196 -6.73 16.78 -13.02
N ASP A 197 -5.79 17.37 -13.77
CA ASP A 197 -6.05 18.52 -14.65
C ASP A 197 -6.66 18.13 -16.01
N THR A 198 -6.70 16.83 -16.34
CA THR A 198 -7.28 16.33 -17.60
C THR A 198 -8.38 15.31 -17.36
N GLU A 199 -9.37 15.25 -18.26
CA GLU A 199 -10.45 14.26 -18.16
C GLU A 199 -9.90 12.81 -18.19
N ILE A 200 -8.86 12.57 -19.01
CA ILE A 200 -8.24 11.26 -19.11
C ILE A 200 -7.50 10.89 -17.81
N SER A 201 -6.73 11.80 -17.22
CA SER A 201 -6.02 11.54 -15.95
C SER A 201 -7.02 11.28 -14.82
N GLN A 202 -8.14 12.02 -14.77
CA GLN A 202 -9.22 11.78 -13.80
C GLN A 202 -9.84 10.38 -13.96
N LYS A 203 -10.11 9.95 -15.21
CA LYS A 203 -10.60 8.60 -15.51
C LYS A 203 -9.60 7.53 -15.07
N ILE A 204 -8.30 7.73 -15.34
CA ILE A 204 -7.24 6.81 -14.88
C ILE A 204 -7.18 6.77 -13.36
N GLY A 205 -7.22 7.93 -12.70
CA GLY A 205 -7.22 8.02 -11.23
C GLY A 205 -8.43 7.32 -10.61
N ALA A 206 -9.61 7.40 -11.24
CA ALA A 206 -10.78 6.63 -10.82
C ALA A 206 -10.55 5.12 -10.97
N SER A 207 -9.98 4.67 -12.09
CA SER A 207 -9.62 3.27 -12.32
C SER A 207 -8.59 2.76 -11.31
N ILE A 208 -7.55 3.55 -11.02
CA ILE A 208 -6.53 3.23 -9.99
C ILE A 208 -7.19 3.05 -8.63
N ARG A 209 -8.06 3.99 -8.21
CA ARG A 209 -8.74 3.91 -6.91
C ARG A 209 -9.60 2.64 -6.79
N GLY A 210 -10.38 2.33 -7.83
CA GLY A 210 -11.21 1.13 -7.88
C GLY A 210 -10.37 -0.15 -7.87
N GLY A 211 -9.34 -0.22 -8.72
CA GLY A 211 -8.49 -1.39 -8.87
C GLY A 211 -7.62 -1.69 -7.65
N LEU A 212 -7.11 -0.65 -6.98
CA LEU A 212 -6.27 -0.84 -5.79
C LEU A 212 -7.00 -1.62 -4.69
N ASN A 213 -8.28 -1.34 -4.46
CA ASN A 213 -9.07 -2.08 -3.47
C ASN A 213 -9.16 -3.57 -3.81
N MET A 214 -9.13 -3.96 -5.08
CA MET A 214 -9.11 -5.38 -5.47
C MET A 214 -7.78 -6.06 -5.10
N PHE A 215 -6.66 -5.36 -5.22
CA PHE A 215 -5.35 -5.90 -4.82
C PHE A 215 -5.24 -6.12 -3.31
N PHE A 216 -5.88 -5.26 -2.51
CA PHE A 216 -5.95 -5.39 -1.06
C PHE A 216 -7.09 -6.31 -0.59
N GLY A 217 -8.18 -6.42 -1.35
CA GLY A 217 -9.36 -7.22 -1.02
C GLY A 217 -9.27 -8.69 -1.42
N SER A 218 -8.53 -9.01 -2.48
CA SER A 218 -8.31 -10.40 -2.94
C SER A 218 -7.27 -11.17 -2.11
N GLN A 219 -6.52 -10.45 -1.27
CA GLN A 219 -5.46 -11.03 -0.45
C GLN A 219 -5.96 -11.30 0.97
N ILE A 220 -6.58 -12.47 1.11
CA ILE A 220 -6.92 -13.15 2.38
C ILE A 220 -5.67 -13.37 3.29
N HIS A 221 -4.46 -12.99 2.84
CA HIS A 221 -3.22 -13.00 3.63
C HIS A 221 -2.98 -11.74 4.49
N TYR A 222 -3.72 -10.64 4.30
CA TYR A 222 -3.52 -9.42 5.11
C TYR A 222 -4.35 -9.37 6.39
N ALA A 223 -5.33 -10.26 6.56
CA ALA A 223 -6.09 -10.37 7.80
C ALA A 223 -5.21 -10.63 9.04
N ASN A 224 -3.95 -11.06 8.82
CA ASN A 224 -2.94 -11.27 9.85
C ASN A 224 -1.62 -10.52 9.58
N ALA A 225 -1.58 -9.56 8.64
CA ALA A 225 -0.37 -8.75 8.46
C ALA A 225 -0.29 -7.77 9.64
N PRO A 226 0.68 -7.93 10.57
CA PRO A 226 0.67 -7.17 11.81
C PRO A 226 0.98 -5.68 11.59
N TRP A 227 1.46 -5.29 10.40
CA TRP A 227 2.00 -3.95 10.17
C TRP A 227 0.97 -2.83 10.31
N PRO A 228 -0.20 -2.82 9.64
CA PRO A 228 -1.17 -1.74 9.81
C PRO A 228 -1.67 -1.59 11.25
N ASP A 229 -1.94 -2.72 11.92
CA ASP A 229 -2.38 -2.72 13.32
C ASP A 229 -1.28 -2.23 14.25
N TYR A 230 -0.05 -2.73 14.07
CA TYR A 230 1.13 -2.24 14.80
C TYR A 230 1.32 -0.74 14.58
N PHE A 231 1.23 -0.26 13.35
CA PHE A 231 1.42 1.14 13.01
C PHE A 231 0.44 2.02 13.79
N TRP A 232 -0.85 1.71 13.77
CA TRP A 232 -1.83 2.53 14.50
C TRP A 232 -1.67 2.40 16.02
N ASN A 233 -1.47 1.20 16.55
CA ASN A 233 -1.28 0.98 17.99
C ASN A 233 -0.01 1.66 18.53
N ARG A 234 1.09 1.58 17.77
CA ARG A 234 2.35 2.25 18.11
C ARG A 234 2.19 3.77 18.01
N GLY A 235 1.47 4.27 17.01
CA GLY A 235 1.17 5.70 16.86
C GLY A 235 0.50 6.28 18.12
N LEU A 236 -0.49 5.56 18.67
CA LEU A 236 -1.15 5.93 19.94
C LEU A 236 -0.19 5.95 21.15
N ALA A 237 0.81 5.07 21.16
CA ALA A 237 1.81 5.03 22.22
C ALA A 237 2.88 6.14 22.10
N ILE A 238 3.19 6.58 20.86
CA ILE A 238 4.14 7.67 20.59
C ILE A 238 3.53 9.00 21.04
N GLU A 239 2.29 9.25 20.67
CA GLU A 239 1.57 10.47 21.00
C GLU A 239 0.10 10.14 21.28
N PRO A 240 -0.27 10.00 22.57
CA PRO A 240 -1.64 9.73 22.96
C PRO A 240 -2.58 10.80 22.41
N CYS A 241 -3.77 10.39 21.95
CA CYS A 241 -4.79 11.35 21.56
C CYS A 241 -5.21 12.18 22.77
N GLU A 242 -4.95 13.48 22.73
CA GLU A 242 -5.52 14.44 23.67
C GLU A 242 -6.99 14.66 23.31
N LEU A 243 -7.88 13.94 24.01
CA LEU A 243 -9.30 14.28 24.03
C LEU A 243 -9.42 15.55 24.87
N ASN A 244 -9.46 16.71 24.21
CA ASN A 244 -9.82 17.97 24.85
C ASN A 244 -11.15 17.76 25.60
N ARG A 245 -11.09 17.83 26.93
CA ARG A 245 -12.26 17.85 27.81
C ARG A 245 -12.82 19.27 27.89
#